data_AF-A0A0J8AH66-F1
#
_entry.id   AF-A0A0J8AH66-F1
#
_cell.length_a   1.000
_cell.length_b   1.000
_cell.length_c   1.000
_cell.angle_alpha   90.00
_cell.angle_beta   90.00
_cell.angle_gamma   90.00
#
_symmetry.space_group_name_H-M   'P 1'
#
loop_
_entity.id
_entity.type
_entity.pdbx_description
1 polymer ?
#
loop_
_entity_poly.entity_id
_entity_poly.type
_entity_poly.pdbx_seq_one_letter_code
_entity_poly.pdbx_strand_id
1 'polypeptide(L)'
;MESGERFALMIDRATGMPDPHVCKYSATYHRHRSINSAERELDALCLFHEWLDERGIDLAERVMGGAYLYPDEVEALSNKLRSSKRPPRVLGNSIVPRIVSANTHQDRMNWAFAYTNWRAAPYIARAADPSQAINMRDRLACQSACKRDPLSARKRDPLSRWRKVDRTRAFALRAA
;
A
#
# COMPACT_ATOMS: atom_id res chain seq x y z
N MET A 1 3.96 -0.84 -34.55
CA MET A 1 3.29 -0.02 -33.51
C MET A 1 4.36 0.43 -32.52
N GLU A 2 4.98 1.60 -32.73
CA GLU A 2 6.20 1.99 -32.00
C GLU A 2 6.04 3.20 -31.05
N SER A 3 4.84 3.79 -30.94
CA SER A 3 4.58 4.92 -30.02
C SER A 3 3.33 4.75 -29.16
N GLY A 4 2.93 3.51 -28.86
CA GLY A 4 1.82 3.25 -27.95
C GLY A 4 2.13 3.72 -26.53
N GLU A 5 1.21 4.48 -25.94
CA GLU A 5 1.21 4.82 -24.51
C GLU A 5 1.43 3.54 -23.69
N ARG A 6 2.55 3.46 -22.97
CA ARG A 6 2.87 2.27 -22.16
C ARG A 6 2.06 2.32 -20.87
N PHE A 7 1.25 1.30 -20.66
CA PHE A 7 0.34 1.22 -19.52
C PHE A 7 0.51 -0.09 -18.77
N ALA A 8 0.67 0.00 -17.45
CA ALA A 8 0.85 -1.18 -16.60
C ALA A 8 -0.53 -1.80 -16.30
N LEU A 9 -0.62 -3.13 -16.42
CA LEU A 9 -1.84 -3.91 -16.17
C LEU A 9 -1.60 -4.93 -15.06
N MET A 10 -2.58 -5.09 -14.18
CA MET A 10 -2.61 -6.20 -13.23
C MET A 10 -3.39 -7.34 -13.88
N ILE A 11 -2.72 -8.46 -14.13
CA ILE A 11 -3.32 -9.66 -14.75
C ILE A 11 -3.54 -10.71 -13.68
N ASP A 12 -4.77 -11.21 -13.60
CA ASP A 12 -5.08 -12.38 -12.79
C ASP A 12 -4.45 -13.62 -13.44
N ARG A 13 -3.63 -14.34 -12.66
CA ARG A 13 -2.93 -15.53 -13.13
C ARG A 13 -3.89 -16.70 -13.38
N ALA A 14 -5.00 -16.79 -12.65
CA ALA A 14 -5.95 -17.88 -12.79
C ALA A 14 -6.76 -17.77 -14.08
N THR A 15 -7.25 -16.57 -14.40
CA THR A 15 -8.08 -16.32 -15.58
C THR A 15 -7.30 -15.84 -16.81
N GLY A 16 -6.08 -15.33 -16.63
CA GLY A 16 -5.31 -14.67 -17.68
C GLY A 16 -5.85 -13.29 -18.07
N MET A 17 -6.87 -12.79 -17.36
CA MET A 17 -7.56 -11.54 -17.69
C MET A 17 -7.08 -10.38 -16.81
N PRO A 18 -7.11 -9.13 -17.32
CA PRO A 18 -6.82 -7.97 -16.51
C PRO A 18 -7.90 -7.76 -15.44
N ASP A 19 -7.49 -7.42 -14.21
CA ASP A 19 -8.44 -7.03 -13.17
C ASP A 19 -9.13 -5.73 -13.58
N PRO A 20 -10.46 -5.73 -13.77
CA PRO A 20 -11.15 -4.60 -14.36
C PRO A 20 -11.10 -3.35 -13.46
N HIS A 21 -11.09 -3.52 -12.14
CA HIS A 21 -11.14 -2.41 -11.20
C HIS A 21 -9.77 -1.78 -10.99
N VAL A 22 -8.73 -2.58 -10.81
CA VAL A 22 -7.34 -2.13 -10.67
C VAL A 22 -6.86 -1.48 -11.97
N CYS A 23 -7.15 -2.07 -13.12
CA CYS A 23 -6.77 -1.47 -14.41
C CYS A 23 -7.51 -0.14 -14.64
N LYS A 24 -8.80 -0.04 -14.30
CA LYS A 24 -9.53 1.24 -14.38
C LYS A 24 -8.99 2.29 -13.41
N TYR A 25 -8.69 1.91 -12.17
CA TYR A 25 -8.06 2.79 -11.19
C TYR A 25 -6.71 3.30 -11.71
N SER A 26 -5.86 2.38 -12.19
CA SER A 26 -4.56 2.73 -12.76
C SER A 26 -4.69 3.67 -13.96
N ALA A 27 -5.68 3.47 -14.83
CA ALA A 27 -5.88 4.31 -16.02
C ALA A 27 -6.34 5.71 -15.65
N THR A 28 -7.07 5.83 -14.55
CA THR A 28 -7.56 7.11 -14.04
C THR A 28 -6.44 7.94 -13.40
N TYR A 29 -5.52 7.31 -12.64
CA TYR A 29 -4.55 8.04 -11.82
C TYR A 29 -3.11 8.00 -12.32
N HIS A 30 -2.74 7.01 -13.15
CA HIS A 30 -1.34 6.77 -13.54
C HIS A 30 -1.04 7.07 -15.00
N ARG A 31 -2.04 7.55 -15.76
CA ARG A 31 -1.88 7.93 -17.17
C ARG A 31 -0.71 8.89 -17.41
N HIS A 32 -0.49 9.82 -16.47
CA HIS A 32 0.54 10.84 -16.54
C HIS A 32 1.78 10.52 -15.70
N ARG A 33 1.85 9.33 -15.09
CA ARG A 33 2.98 8.92 -14.23
C ARG A 33 3.99 8.11 -15.03
N SER A 34 5.23 8.04 -14.52
CA SER A 34 6.23 7.15 -15.10
C SER A 34 5.81 5.69 -14.94
N ILE A 35 6.12 4.87 -15.95
CA ILE A 35 5.77 3.44 -15.96
C ILE A 35 6.29 2.71 -14.71
N ASN A 36 7.51 3.00 -14.27
CA ASN A 36 8.10 2.42 -13.07
C ASN A 36 7.30 2.75 -11.80
N SER A 37 6.66 3.92 -11.74
CA SER A 37 5.83 4.29 -10.59
C SER A 37 4.50 3.55 -10.63
N ALA A 38 3.90 3.43 -11.81
CA ALA A 38 2.67 2.66 -12.02
C ALA A 38 2.88 1.18 -11.70
N GLU A 39 3.98 0.58 -12.15
CA GLU A 39 4.34 -0.81 -11.83
C GLU A 39 4.51 -1.04 -10.34
N ARG A 40 5.19 -0.15 -9.62
CA ARG A 40 5.36 -0.27 -8.16
C ARG A 40 4.03 -0.20 -7.41
N GLU A 41 3.11 0.61 -7.90
CA GLU A 41 1.76 0.71 -7.34
C GLU A 41 0.94 -0.56 -7.63
N LEU A 42 0.97 -1.06 -8.86
CA LEU A 42 0.32 -2.32 -9.20
C LEU A 42 0.90 -3.51 -8.44
N ASP A 43 2.22 -3.58 -8.25
CA ASP A 43 2.85 -4.60 -7.41
C ASP A 43 2.34 -4.59 -5.97
N ALA A 44 2.05 -3.40 -5.43
CA ALA A 44 1.44 -3.24 -4.13
C ALA A 44 -0.01 -3.71 -4.11
N LEU A 45 -0.77 -3.38 -5.16
CA LEU A 45 -2.16 -3.83 -5.32
C LEU A 45 -2.25 -5.34 -5.53
N CYS A 46 -1.30 -5.97 -6.22
CA CYS A 46 -1.19 -7.43 -6.30
C CYS A 46 -1.06 -8.04 -4.90
N LEU A 47 -0.15 -7.52 -4.06
CA LEU A 47 0.00 -8.01 -2.68
C LEU A 47 -1.24 -7.79 -1.82
N PHE A 48 -1.96 -6.69 -2.07
CA PHE A 48 -3.21 -6.37 -1.40
C PHE A 48 -4.32 -7.36 -1.79
N HIS A 49 -4.51 -7.62 -3.08
CA HIS A 49 -5.48 -8.60 -3.57
C HIS A 49 -5.14 -10.03 -3.12
N GLU A 50 -3.86 -10.42 -3.18
CA GLU A 50 -3.41 -11.71 -2.66
C GLU A 50 -3.76 -11.88 -1.17
N TRP A 51 -3.62 -10.81 -0.38
CA TRP A 51 -4.01 -10.84 1.04
C TRP A 51 -5.54 -10.89 1.26
N LEU A 52 -6.32 -10.20 0.43
CA LEU A 52 -7.78 -10.29 0.46
C LEU A 52 -8.22 -11.73 0.17
N ASP A 53 -7.64 -12.35 -0.85
CA ASP A 53 -7.93 -13.73 -1.26
C ASP A 53 -7.54 -14.73 -0.16
N GLU A 54 -6.34 -14.60 0.42
CA GLU A 54 -5.88 -15.43 1.56
C GLU A 54 -6.81 -15.34 2.78
N ARG A 55 -7.49 -14.21 2.96
CA ARG A 55 -8.41 -13.94 4.06
C ARG A 55 -9.88 -14.22 3.72
N GLY A 56 -10.19 -14.53 2.46
CA GLY A 56 -11.57 -14.65 1.98
C GLY A 56 -12.38 -13.36 2.09
N ILE A 57 -11.74 -12.19 1.96
CA ILE A 57 -12.42 -10.89 2.07
C ILE A 57 -12.90 -10.46 0.68
N ASP A 58 -14.22 -10.42 0.48
CA ASP A 58 -14.81 -9.75 -0.69
C ASP A 58 -14.82 -8.23 -0.48
N LEU A 59 -13.85 -7.55 -1.11
CA LEU A 59 -13.76 -6.09 -1.04
C LEU A 59 -14.98 -5.39 -1.64
N ALA A 60 -15.60 -5.94 -2.69
CA ALA A 60 -16.77 -5.33 -3.31
C ALA A 60 -17.96 -5.34 -2.35
N GLU A 61 -18.20 -6.48 -1.70
CA GLU A 61 -19.23 -6.62 -0.67
C GLU A 61 -18.97 -5.68 0.52
N ARG A 62 -17.74 -5.68 1.06
CA ARG A 62 -17.36 -4.82 2.20
C ARG A 62 -17.49 -3.33 1.90
N VAL A 63 -17.16 -2.92 0.68
CA VAL A 63 -17.29 -1.52 0.24
C VAL A 63 -18.76 -1.15 0.06
N MET A 64 -19.56 -2.02 -0.57
CA MET A 64 -21.00 -1.79 -0.75
C MET A 64 -21.73 -1.69 0.60
N GLY A 65 -21.38 -2.56 1.56
CA GLY A 65 -21.92 -2.53 2.92
C GLY A 65 -21.34 -1.44 3.83
N GLY A 66 -20.31 -0.71 3.38
CA GLY A 66 -19.64 0.33 4.19
C GLY A 66 -18.88 -0.20 5.41
N ALA A 67 -18.62 -1.50 5.48
CA ALA A 67 -17.84 -2.13 6.55
C ALA A 67 -16.33 -1.94 6.33
N TYR A 68 -15.88 -1.99 5.06
CA TYR A 68 -14.47 -1.86 4.70
C TYR A 68 -13.58 -2.86 5.48
N LEU A 69 -12.36 -2.48 5.89
CA LEU A 69 -11.45 -3.27 6.71
C LEU A 69 -11.56 -2.96 8.22
N TYR A 70 -11.57 -3.99 9.06
CA TYR A 70 -11.50 -3.84 10.52
C TYR A 70 -10.07 -3.47 10.99
N PRO A 71 -9.90 -2.91 12.20
CA PRO A 71 -8.58 -2.48 12.67
C PRO A 71 -7.52 -3.60 12.72
N ASP A 72 -7.91 -4.81 13.12
CA ASP A 72 -7.07 -6.01 13.12
C ASP A 72 -6.74 -6.48 11.70
N GLU A 73 -7.70 -6.37 10.76
CA GLU A 73 -7.47 -6.60 9.33
C GLU A 73 -6.45 -5.59 8.78
N VAL A 74 -6.50 -4.32 9.18
CA VAL A 74 -5.54 -3.27 8.79
C VAL A 74 -4.13 -3.58 9.32
N GLU A 75 -4.00 -4.03 10.57
CA GLU A 75 -2.71 -4.43 11.14
C GLU A 75 -2.11 -5.62 10.38
N ALA A 76 -2.94 -6.62 10.09
CA ALA A 76 -2.51 -7.77 9.31
C ALA A 76 -2.12 -7.40 7.87
N LEU A 77 -2.88 -6.52 7.22
CA LEU A 77 -2.54 -5.99 5.90
C LEU A 77 -1.20 -5.26 5.92
N SER A 78 -0.95 -4.44 6.94
CA SER A 78 0.35 -3.76 7.16
C SER A 78 1.50 -4.78 7.20
N ASN A 79 1.33 -5.89 7.92
CA ASN A 79 2.31 -6.96 7.96
C ASN A 79 2.53 -7.62 6.59
N LYS A 80 1.46 -7.91 5.82
CA LYS A 80 1.60 -8.44 4.46
C LYS A 80 2.33 -7.45 3.55
N LEU A 81 1.95 -6.18 3.54
CA LEU A 81 2.54 -5.17 2.66
C LEU A 81 4.00 -4.83 3.02
N ARG A 82 4.43 -5.16 4.25
CA ARG A 82 5.82 -5.09 4.68
C ARG A 82 6.69 -6.23 4.13
N SER A 83 6.10 -7.33 3.66
CA SER A 83 6.82 -8.46 3.09
C SER A 83 7.58 -8.12 1.80
N SER A 84 8.72 -8.78 1.59
CA SER A 84 9.46 -8.73 0.33
C SER A 84 9.25 -10.02 -0.45
N LYS A 85 8.97 -9.92 -1.76
CA LYS A 85 8.94 -11.07 -2.69
C LYS A 85 10.35 -11.65 -2.96
N ARG A 86 11.41 -11.01 -2.45
CA ARG A 86 12.79 -11.51 -2.57
C ARG A 86 13.02 -12.65 -1.59
N PRO A 87 13.90 -13.61 -1.91
CA PRO A 87 14.16 -14.74 -1.03
C PRO A 87 14.63 -14.28 0.36
N PRO A 88 14.29 -15.04 1.42
CA PRO A 88 14.76 -14.79 2.78
C PRO A 88 16.28 -14.65 2.84
N ARG A 89 16.77 -13.87 3.79
CA ARG A 89 18.21 -13.71 3.99
C ARG A 89 18.68 -14.71 5.03
N VAL A 90 19.73 -15.47 4.71
CA VAL A 90 20.47 -16.27 5.69
C VAL A 90 21.47 -15.37 6.41
N LEU A 91 21.42 -15.36 7.74
CA LEU A 91 22.28 -14.54 8.60
C LEU A 91 22.86 -15.44 9.69
N GLY A 92 24.07 -15.93 9.48
CA GLY A 92 24.63 -17.04 10.27
C GLY A 92 23.76 -18.28 10.13
N ASN A 93 23.34 -18.87 11.25
CA ASN A 93 22.44 -20.04 11.28
C ASN A 93 20.95 -19.68 11.27
N SER A 94 20.59 -18.40 11.10
CA SER A 94 19.19 -17.93 11.14
C SER A 94 18.67 -17.54 9.76
N ILE A 95 17.41 -17.91 9.46
CA ILE A 95 16.69 -17.46 8.28
C ILE A 95 15.83 -16.26 8.68
N VAL A 96 16.14 -15.08 8.14
CA VAL A 96 15.43 -13.85 8.44
C VAL A 96 14.53 -13.47 7.25
N PRO A 97 13.21 -13.30 7.46
CA PRO A 97 12.31 -12.84 6.42
C PRO A 97 12.73 -11.44 5.97
N ARG A 98 12.76 -11.23 4.66
CA ARG A 98 13.15 -9.94 4.11
C ARG A 98 11.94 -9.02 4.14
N ILE A 99 12.09 -7.89 4.82
CA ILE A 99 11.10 -6.81 4.84
C ILE A 99 11.53 -5.67 3.91
N VAL A 100 10.55 -4.92 3.41
CA VAL A 100 10.82 -3.70 2.63
C VAL A 100 11.17 -2.53 3.54
N SER A 101 11.74 -1.47 2.95
CA SER A 101 12.03 -0.23 3.69
C SER A 101 10.74 0.41 4.23
N ALA A 102 10.85 1.17 5.31
CA ALA A 102 9.70 1.87 5.89
C ALA A 102 9.00 2.81 4.89
N ASN A 103 9.74 3.46 4.00
CA ASN A 103 9.17 4.31 2.96
C ASN A 103 8.36 3.48 1.95
N THR A 104 8.93 2.37 1.47
CA THR A 104 8.24 1.45 0.55
C THR A 104 6.98 0.86 1.20
N HIS A 105 7.06 0.48 2.47
CA HIS A 105 5.92 -0.01 3.24
C HIS A 105 4.82 1.05 3.31
N GLN A 106 5.17 2.31 3.63
CA GLN A 106 4.22 3.41 3.69
C GLN A 106 3.57 3.69 2.33
N ASP A 107 4.35 3.67 1.23
CA ASP A 107 3.83 3.86 -0.12
C ASP A 107 2.80 2.78 -0.45
N ARG A 108 3.11 1.51 -0.16
CA ARG A 108 2.20 0.37 -0.36
C ARG A 108 0.91 0.52 0.42
N MET A 109 1.00 0.90 1.69
CA MET A 109 -0.18 1.20 2.52
C MET A 109 -1.00 2.33 1.89
N ASN A 110 -0.36 3.44 1.53
CA ASN A 110 -1.05 4.57 0.90
C ASN A 110 -1.81 4.16 -0.36
N TRP A 111 -1.19 3.36 -1.22
CA TRP A 111 -1.80 2.87 -2.46
C TRP A 111 -2.98 1.91 -2.23
N ALA A 112 -2.84 0.92 -1.33
CA ALA A 112 -3.92 -0.03 -1.04
C ALA A 112 -5.19 0.67 -0.54
N PHE A 113 -5.02 1.65 0.36
CA PHE A 113 -6.16 2.41 0.85
C PHE A 113 -6.63 3.51 -0.12
N ALA A 114 -5.75 4.10 -0.93
CA ALA A 114 -6.19 5.00 -1.99
C ALA A 114 -7.10 4.27 -2.99
N TYR A 115 -6.72 3.04 -3.34
CA TYR A 115 -7.55 2.14 -4.14
C TYR A 115 -8.87 1.80 -3.44
N THR A 116 -8.85 1.45 -2.15
CA THR A 116 -10.08 1.18 -1.37
C THR A 116 -11.01 2.40 -1.33
N ASN A 117 -10.47 3.60 -1.08
CA ASN A 117 -11.22 4.85 -1.12
C ASN A 117 -11.82 5.10 -2.50
N TRP A 118 -11.06 4.84 -3.57
CA TRP A 118 -11.56 4.97 -4.94
C TRP A 118 -12.69 3.98 -5.24
N ARG A 119 -12.58 2.72 -4.78
CA ARG A 119 -13.65 1.72 -4.89
C ARG A 119 -14.91 2.17 -4.17
N ALA A 120 -14.77 2.86 -3.04
CA ALA A 120 -15.88 3.36 -2.23
C ALA A 120 -16.57 4.61 -2.79
N ALA A 121 -15.83 5.46 -3.51
CA ALA A 121 -16.31 6.77 -3.94
C ALA A 121 -17.67 6.74 -4.68
N PRO A 122 -17.92 5.81 -5.64
CA PRO A 122 -19.22 5.73 -6.31
C PRO A 122 -20.38 5.36 -5.37
N TYR A 123 -20.12 4.55 -4.34
CA TYR A 123 -21.16 4.14 -3.37
C TYR A 123 -21.48 5.28 -2.40
N ILE A 124 -20.45 5.98 -1.92
CA ILE A 124 -20.61 7.18 -1.10
C ILE A 124 -21.39 8.26 -1.85
N ALA A 125 -21.09 8.47 -3.14
CA ALA A 125 -21.79 9.44 -3.97
C ALA A 125 -23.26 9.08 -4.25
N ARG A 126 -23.62 7.80 -4.15
CA ARG A 126 -24.97 7.26 -4.38
C ARG A 126 -25.75 6.97 -3.11
N ALA A 127 -25.15 7.17 -1.94
CA ALA A 127 -25.83 6.97 -0.66
C ALA A 127 -27.04 7.90 -0.59
N ALA A 128 -28.23 7.30 -0.46
CA ALA A 128 -29.48 8.05 -0.43
C ALA A 128 -29.59 8.92 0.83
N ASP A 129 -29.02 8.44 1.93
CA ASP A 129 -28.96 9.15 3.20
C ASP A 129 -27.60 9.86 3.40
N PRO A 130 -27.59 11.20 3.61
CA PRO A 130 -26.39 11.94 3.95
C PRO A 130 -25.65 11.41 5.19
N SER A 131 -26.37 10.93 6.21
CA SER A 131 -25.76 10.38 7.43
C SER A 131 -25.01 9.09 7.14
N GLN A 132 -25.56 8.21 6.30
CA GLN A 132 -24.86 7.03 5.80
C GLN A 132 -23.57 7.41 5.04
N ALA A 133 -23.61 8.44 4.18
CA ALA A 133 -22.44 8.90 3.45
C ALA A 133 -21.34 9.44 4.38
N ILE A 134 -21.72 10.16 5.44
CA ILE A 134 -20.79 10.66 6.47
C ILE A 134 -20.15 9.48 7.21
N ASN A 135 -20.95 8.53 7.71
CA ASN A 135 -20.45 7.35 8.40
C ASN A 135 -19.46 6.54 7.54
N MET A 136 -19.75 6.40 6.24
CA MET A 136 -18.84 5.75 5.29
C MET A 136 -17.52 6.50 5.14
N ARG A 137 -17.54 7.83 5.05
CA ARG A 137 -16.33 8.67 4.96
C ARG A 137 -15.51 8.61 6.25
N ASP A 138 -16.16 8.67 7.41
CA ASP A 138 -15.49 8.63 8.71
C ASP A 138 -14.75 7.30 8.92
N ARG A 139 -15.37 6.17 8.54
CA ARG A 139 -14.71 4.85 8.59
C ARG A 139 -13.46 4.78 7.71
N LEU A 140 -13.52 5.31 6.49
CA LEU A 140 -12.36 5.39 5.59
C LEU A 140 -11.25 6.31 6.13
N ALA A 141 -11.64 7.40 6.80
CA ALA A 141 -10.71 8.31 7.45
C ALA A 141 -10.00 7.62 8.64
N CYS A 142 -10.74 6.88 9.47
CA CYS A 142 -10.19 6.09 10.57
C CYS A 142 -9.17 5.05 10.08
N GLN A 143 -9.49 4.27 9.06
CA GLN A 143 -8.55 3.32 8.46
C GLN A 143 -7.31 4.01 7.88
N SER A 144 -7.51 5.18 7.26
CA SER A 144 -6.40 5.97 6.75
C SER A 144 -5.51 6.52 7.86
N ALA A 145 -6.05 6.80 9.05
CA ALA A 145 -5.26 7.19 10.21
C ALA A 145 -4.44 6.01 10.77
N CYS A 146 -4.99 4.79 10.75
CA CYS A 146 -4.31 3.56 11.17
C CYS A 146 -3.10 3.19 10.30
N LYS A 147 -2.91 3.83 9.12
CA LYS A 147 -1.73 3.65 8.26
C LYS A 147 -0.41 4.09 8.90
N ARG A 148 -0.45 4.97 9.91
CA ARG A 148 0.75 5.61 10.45
C ARG A 148 1.48 4.63 11.35
N ASP A 149 2.60 4.11 10.86
CA ASP A 149 3.55 3.40 11.73
C ASP A 149 4.07 4.39 12.79
N PRO A 150 3.97 4.10 14.10
CA PRO A 150 4.57 4.94 15.15
C PRO A 150 6.07 5.17 14.95
N LEU A 151 6.77 4.28 14.22
CA LEU A 151 8.17 4.44 13.85
C LEU A 151 8.39 5.44 12.70
N SER A 152 7.39 5.67 11.85
CA SER A 152 7.43 6.71 10.81
C SER A 152 7.24 8.12 11.37
N ALA A 153 6.50 8.24 12.48
CA ALA A 153 6.28 9.50 13.20
C ALA A 153 7.60 10.08 13.73
N ARG A 154 8.58 9.23 14.09
CA ARG A 154 9.93 9.66 14.52
C ARG A 154 10.74 10.39 13.44
N LYS A 155 10.34 10.37 12.16
CA LYS A 155 11.05 11.08 11.08
C LYS A 155 10.52 12.49 10.79
N ARG A 156 9.36 12.87 11.31
CA ARG A 156 8.72 14.19 11.06
C ARG A 156 8.41 14.91 12.36
N ASP A 157 9.31 14.87 13.32
CA ASP A 157 9.21 15.82 14.43
C ASP A 157 9.84 17.16 13.99
N PRO A 158 9.07 18.24 13.82
CA PRO A 158 9.62 19.57 13.49
C PRO A 158 10.49 20.12 14.63
N LEU A 159 10.46 19.51 15.81
CA LEU A 159 11.15 19.97 17.02
C LEU A 159 12.37 19.12 17.39
N SER A 160 12.74 18.09 16.62
CA SER A 160 13.97 17.34 16.92
C SER A 160 15.21 18.15 16.52
N ARG A 161 15.86 18.77 17.51
CA ARG A 161 17.06 19.63 17.39
C ARG A 161 18.33 18.89 16.90
N TRP A 162 18.26 17.60 16.56
CA TRP A 162 19.41 16.75 16.25
C TRP A 162 19.38 16.26 14.80
N ARG A 163 20.38 16.67 14.00
CA ARG A 163 20.57 16.25 12.61
C ARG A 163 21.18 14.85 12.53
N LYS A 164 20.91 14.13 11.42
CA LYS A 164 21.53 12.85 11.02
C LYS A 164 23.01 12.78 11.43
N VAL A 165 23.38 11.75 12.19
CA VAL A 165 24.80 11.37 12.36
C VAL A 165 25.32 10.95 10.98
N ASP A 166 26.22 11.74 10.43
CA ASP A 166 26.89 11.45 9.17
C ASP A 166 27.86 10.28 9.37
N ARG A 167 27.47 9.10 8.87
CA ARG A 167 28.27 7.88 8.97
C ARG A 167 29.49 7.86 8.06
N THR A 168 29.70 8.88 7.22
CA THR A 168 30.92 9.00 6.40
C THR A 168 32.14 9.50 7.17
N ARG A 169 31.97 9.98 8.42
CA ARG A 169 33.08 10.41 9.30
C ARG A 169 33.51 9.38 10.37
N ALA A 170 32.92 8.19 10.40
CA ALA A 170 33.18 7.17 11.42
C ALA A 170 34.20 6.07 11.02
N PHE A 171 34.91 6.25 9.90
CA PHE A 171 36.04 5.40 9.52
C PHE A 171 37.35 6.18 9.58
N ALA A 172 37.88 6.31 10.80
CA ALA A 172 39.30 6.45 11.05
C ALA A 172 39.58 5.80 12.42
N LEU A 173 39.55 4.47 12.47
CA LEU A 173 40.14 3.71 13.55
C LEU A 173 41.61 3.45 13.18
N ARG A 174 42.51 3.98 14.01
CA ARG A 174 43.86 3.49 14.35
C ARG A 174 44.67 2.77 13.26
N ALA A 175 45.84 3.33 12.96
CA ALA A 175 47.04 2.56 12.62
C ALA A 175 48.25 3.19 13.32
N ALA A 176 48.99 2.33 14.03
CA ALA A 176 50.29 2.50 14.71
C ALA A 176 50.37 3.52 15.85
#